data_AF-A0A4Y2TKX2-F1
#
_entry.id   AF-A0A4Y2TKX2-F1
#
_cell.length_a   1.000
_cell.length_b   1.000
_cell.length_c   1.000
_cell.angle_alpha   90.00
_cell.angle_beta   90.00
_cell.angle_gamma   90.00
#
_symmetry.space_group_name_H-M   'P 1'
#
loop_
_entity.id
_entity.type
_entity.pdbx_description
1 polymer ?
#
loop_
_entity_poly.entity_id
_entity_poly.type
_entity_poly.pdbx_seq_one_letter_code
_entity_poly.pdbx_strand_id
1 'polypeptide(L)'
;MNSLWLVECISFPDIATASIETISHPGSSRRTGRPQKDFESCSTKTKRRRIQHILETSSQEEISMAAEVQLLREGKRDSSAIVKELYYFSPRRGTTIKKRGSVFQAQSKVVFLKTKC
;
A
#
# COMPACT_ATOMS: atom_id res chain seq x y z
N MET A 1 9.64 -27.77 -50.40
CA MET A 1 9.00 -27.12 -49.25
C MET A 1 7.55 -26.86 -49.60
N ASN A 2 6.60 -27.41 -48.84
CA ASN A 2 5.17 -27.31 -49.12
C ASN A 2 4.64 -25.99 -48.53
N SER A 3 4.61 -24.94 -49.36
CA SER A 3 4.13 -23.60 -49.01
C SER A 3 2.62 -23.40 -49.28
N LEU A 4 1.89 -24.49 -49.55
CA LEU A 4 0.46 -24.42 -49.89
C LEU A 4 -0.42 -23.92 -48.73
N TRP A 5 0.05 -24.04 -47.48
CA TRP A 5 -0.64 -23.50 -46.29
C TRP A 5 -0.59 -21.98 -46.18
N LEU A 6 0.25 -21.28 -46.96
CA LEU A 6 0.34 -19.81 -46.96
C LEU A 6 -0.64 -19.14 -47.93
N VAL A 7 -1.24 -19.91 -48.85
CA VAL A 7 -2.06 -19.39 -49.95
C VAL A 7 -3.56 -19.50 -49.65
N GLU A 8 -3.94 -20.25 -48.62
CA GLU A 8 -5.34 -20.41 -48.26
C GLU A 8 -5.81 -19.20 -47.45
N CYS A 9 -6.53 -18.29 -48.12
CA CYS A 9 -7.20 -17.17 -47.49
C CYS A 9 -8.31 -17.69 -46.57
N ILE A 10 -7.96 -17.93 -45.29
CA ILE A 10 -8.91 -18.35 -44.27
C ILE A 10 -9.94 -17.23 -44.08
N SER A 11 -11.13 -17.45 -44.65
CA SER A 11 -12.26 -16.55 -44.51
C SER A 11 -13.09 -17.01 -43.32
N PHE A 12 -13.10 -16.23 -42.24
CA PHE A 12 -13.97 -16.51 -41.11
C PHE A 12 -15.36 -15.94 -41.40
N PRO A 13 -16.44 -16.71 -41.21
CA PRO A 13 -17.78 -16.17 -41.31
C PRO A 13 -17.96 -15.07 -40.25
N ASP A 14 -18.49 -13.93 -40.68
CA ASP A 14 -18.87 -12.83 -39.81
C ASP A 14 -20.11 -13.26 -39.01
N ILE A 15 -19.87 -13.98 -37.91
CA ILE A 15 -20.93 -14.35 -36.98
C ILE A 15 -21.33 -13.06 -36.29
N ALA A 16 -22.37 -12.41 -36.83
CA ALA A 16 -23.00 -11.25 -36.25
C ALA A 16 -23.22 -11.49 -34.75
N THR A 17 -22.52 -10.72 -33.93
CA THR A 17 -22.54 -10.73 -32.45
C THR A 17 -23.86 -10.18 -31.88
N ALA A 18 -24.96 -10.34 -32.63
CA ALA A 18 -26.24 -9.70 -32.37
C ALA A 18 -27.08 -10.36 -31.26
N SER A 19 -26.66 -11.50 -30.69
CA SER A 19 -27.50 -12.24 -29.73
C SER A 19 -26.83 -12.69 -28.43
N ILE A 20 -25.64 -12.19 -28.07
CA ILE A 20 -25.15 -12.40 -26.71
C ILE A 20 -25.86 -11.38 -25.82
N GLU A 21 -27.06 -11.75 -25.37
CA GLU A 21 -27.80 -11.06 -24.31
C GLU A 21 -26.84 -10.83 -23.14
N THR A 22 -26.47 -9.56 -22.98
CA THR A 22 -25.54 -9.14 -21.96
C THR A 22 -26.31 -9.12 -20.65
N ILE A 23 -26.21 -10.21 -19.88
CA ILE A 23 -26.65 -10.23 -18.48
C ILE A 23 -25.84 -9.15 -17.76
N SER A 24 -26.44 -7.98 -17.57
CA SER A 24 -25.80 -6.82 -16.98
C SER A 24 -25.68 -7.01 -15.48
N HIS A 25 -24.49 -7.38 -15.00
CA HIS A 25 -24.14 -7.25 -13.58
C HIS A 25 -23.65 -5.81 -13.31
N PRO A 26 -24.26 -5.09 -12.35
CA PRO A 26 -23.81 -3.76 -12.00
C PRO A 26 -22.51 -3.87 -11.19
N GLY A 27 -21.39 -3.47 -11.79
CA GLY A 27 -20.10 -3.34 -11.09
C GLY A 27 -18.91 -4.05 -11.73
N SER A 28 -19.12 -4.90 -12.73
CA SER A 28 -18.01 -5.54 -13.44
C SER A 28 -17.46 -4.61 -14.52
N SER A 29 -16.49 -3.76 -14.15
CA SER A 29 -15.58 -3.16 -15.12
C SER A 29 -14.98 -4.31 -15.95
N ARG A 30 -15.42 -4.44 -17.20
CA ARG A 30 -14.90 -5.42 -18.17
C ARG A 30 -13.43 -5.09 -18.51
N ARG A 31 -12.51 -5.31 -17.57
CA ARG A 31 -11.09 -5.32 -17.86
C ARG A 31 -10.80 -6.64 -18.56
N THR A 32 -10.79 -6.61 -19.89
CA THR A 32 -10.27 -7.71 -20.70
C THR A 32 -8.83 -7.98 -20.26
N GLY A 33 -8.53 -9.20 -19.78
CA GLY A 33 -7.19 -9.58 -19.35
C GLY A 33 -7.18 -10.47 -18.10
N ARG A 34 -5.99 -10.59 -17.50
CA ARG A 34 -5.77 -11.42 -16.32
C ARG A 34 -6.55 -10.88 -15.09
N PRO A 35 -7.22 -11.74 -14.31
CA PRO A 35 -7.86 -11.34 -13.07
C PRO A 35 -6.90 -10.60 -12.13
N GLN A 36 -7.38 -9.50 -11.57
CA GLN A 36 -6.59 -8.70 -10.64
C GLN A 36 -6.57 -9.37 -9.26
N LYS A 37 -5.37 -9.61 -8.73
CA LYS A 37 -5.20 -10.16 -7.38
C LYS A 37 -5.61 -9.15 -6.30
N ASP A 38 -6.06 -9.62 -5.14
CA ASP A 38 -6.34 -8.78 -3.96
C ASP A 38 -5.12 -7.93 -3.57
N PHE A 39 -5.37 -6.78 -2.95
CA PHE A 39 -4.30 -5.84 -2.61
C PHE A 39 -3.29 -6.48 -1.67
N GLU A 40 -3.74 -7.17 -0.64
CA GLU A 40 -2.99 -7.80 0.44
C GLU A 40 -1.99 -8.82 -0.09
N SER A 41 -2.41 -9.59 -1.09
CA SER A 41 -1.66 -10.70 -1.67
C SER A 41 -0.73 -10.30 -2.82
N CYS A 42 -0.73 -9.01 -3.22
CA CYS A 42 0.20 -8.46 -4.21
C CYS A 42 1.61 -8.23 -3.65
N SER A 43 2.59 -8.20 -4.56
CA SER A 43 3.96 -7.76 -4.25
C SER A 43 4.00 -6.27 -3.89
N THR A 44 4.99 -5.86 -3.11
CA THR A 44 5.21 -4.45 -2.71
C THR A 44 5.30 -3.51 -3.92
N LYS A 45 5.98 -3.91 -4.99
CA LYS A 45 6.08 -3.16 -6.26
C LYS A 45 4.69 -2.89 -6.86
N THR A 46 3.82 -3.89 -6.84
CA THR A 46 2.45 -3.77 -7.37
C THR A 46 1.57 -2.91 -6.46
N LYS A 47 1.67 -3.09 -5.14
CA LYS A 47 0.98 -2.25 -4.14
C LYS A 47 1.32 -0.77 -4.35
N ARG A 48 2.61 -0.43 -4.49
CA ARG A 48 3.08 0.94 -4.76
C ARG A 48 2.48 1.54 -6.03
N ARG A 49 2.45 0.78 -7.14
CA ARG A 49 1.81 1.23 -8.39
C ARG A 49 0.32 1.47 -8.24
N ARG A 50 -0.38 0.61 -7.50
CA ARG A 50 -1.83 0.76 -7.28
C ARG A 50 -2.17 1.99 -6.45
N ILE A 51 -1.39 2.29 -5.41
CA ILE A 51 -1.62 3.46 -4.54
C ILE A 51 -1.07 4.77 -5.11
N GLN A 52 -0.41 4.74 -6.29
CA GLN A 52 0.22 5.93 -6.86
C GLN A 52 -0.76 7.08 -7.04
N HIS A 53 -1.97 6.80 -7.55
CA HIS A 53 -3.00 7.83 -7.71
C HIS A 53 -3.37 8.49 -6.37
N ILE A 54 -3.44 7.73 -5.27
CA ILE A 54 -3.72 8.26 -3.93
C ILE A 54 -2.62 9.23 -3.49
N LEU A 55 -1.36 8.91 -3.79
CA LEU A 55 -0.22 9.78 -3.47
C LEU A 55 -0.20 11.06 -4.32
N GLU A 56 -0.76 11.03 -5.52
CA GLU A 56 -0.83 12.18 -6.42
C GLU A 56 -2.01 13.10 -6.06
N THR A 57 -3.14 12.54 -5.61
CA THR A 57 -4.36 13.29 -5.33
C THR A 57 -4.49 13.79 -3.91
N SER A 58 -3.87 13.11 -2.94
CA SER A 58 -4.09 13.36 -1.52
C SER A 58 -2.81 13.79 -0.81
N SER A 59 -2.96 14.68 0.16
CA SER A 59 -1.83 15.16 0.97
C SER A 59 -1.41 14.13 2.02
N GLN A 60 -0.21 14.30 2.57
CA GLN A 60 0.28 13.42 3.65
C GLN A 60 -0.60 13.51 4.90
N GLU A 61 -1.10 14.72 5.22
CA GLU A 61 -2.06 15.00 6.29
C GLU A 61 -3.32 14.14 6.12
N GLU A 62 -3.91 14.17 4.92
CA GLU A 62 -5.15 13.45 4.61
C GLU A 62 -4.96 11.94 4.69
N ILE A 63 -3.85 11.42 4.16
CA ILE A 63 -3.52 10.00 4.20
C ILE A 63 -3.32 9.54 5.66
N SER A 64 -2.65 10.34 6.47
CA SER A 64 -2.43 10.03 7.90
C SER A 64 -3.74 10.04 8.68
N MET A 65 -4.60 11.03 8.45
CA MET A 65 -5.93 11.11 9.07
C MET A 65 -6.82 9.94 8.68
N ALA A 66 -6.84 9.57 7.39
CA ALA A 66 -7.60 8.42 6.92
C ALA A 66 -7.15 7.11 7.59
N ALA A 67 -5.83 6.92 7.74
CA ALA A 67 -5.28 5.77 8.46
C ALA A 67 -5.67 5.78 9.95
N GLU A 68 -5.61 6.93 10.62
CA GLU A 68 -6.03 7.08 12.02
C GLU A 68 -7.50 6.68 12.21
N VAL A 69 -8.39 7.24 11.39
CA VAL A 69 -9.84 6.97 11.45
C VAL A 69 -10.15 5.50 11.20
N GLN A 70 -9.48 4.89 10.22
CA GLN A 70 -9.68 3.47 9.91
C GLN A 70 -9.25 2.57 11.06
N LEU A 71 -8.09 2.85 11.69
CA LEU A 71 -7.61 2.09 12.83
C LEU A 71 -8.52 2.24 14.06
N LEU A 72 -9.07 3.42 14.30
CA LEU A 72 -10.04 3.65 15.37
C LEU A 72 -11.35 2.89 15.14
N ARG A 73 -11.84 2.85 13.90
CA ARG A 73 -13.02 2.05 13.52
C ARG A 73 -12.82 0.55 13.75
N GLU A 74 -11.60 0.07 13.54
CA GLU A 74 -11.21 -1.31 13.83
C GLU A 74 -10.91 -1.58 15.32
N GLY A 75 -11.03 -0.56 16.19
CA GLY A 75 -10.74 -0.67 17.63
C GLY A 75 -9.25 -0.66 17.99
N LYS A 76 -8.36 -0.42 17.02
CA LYS A 76 -6.89 -0.44 17.17
C LYS A 76 -6.36 0.90 17.68
N ARG A 77 -6.70 1.24 18.92
CA ARG A 77 -6.33 2.53 19.54
C ARG A 77 -4.83 2.77 19.60
N ASP A 78 -4.04 1.77 19.98
CA ASP A 78 -2.57 1.91 20.09
C ASP A 78 -1.93 2.16 18.72
N SER A 79 -2.39 1.45 17.68
CA SER A 79 -1.91 1.67 16.31
C SER A 79 -2.25 3.08 15.80
N SER A 80 -3.46 3.57 16.10
CA SER A 80 -3.89 4.93 15.79
C SER A 80 -3.00 5.97 16.50
N ALA A 81 -2.69 5.77 17.77
CA ALA A 81 -1.79 6.64 18.53
C ALA A 81 -0.39 6.70 17.92
N ILE A 82 0.16 5.56 17.46
CA ILE A 82 1.46 5.50 16.80
C ILE A 82 1.44 6.27 15.47
N VAL A 83 0.42 6.09 14.63
CA VAL A 83 0.31 6.82 13.35
C VAL A 83 0.28 8.33 13.60
N LYS A 84 -0.52 8.75 14.57
CA LYS A 84 -0.59 10.15 15.01
C LYS A 84 0.77 10.65 15.48
N GLU A 85 1.45 9.90 16.34
CA GLU A 85 2.76 10.27 16.85
C GLU A 85 3.79 10.39 15.71
N LEU A 86 3.85 9.41 14.81
CA LEU A 86 4.76 9.42 13.67
C LEU A 86 4.52 10.58 12.70
N TYR A 87 3.27 11.04 12.60
CA TYR A 87 2.91 12.17 11.77
C TYR A 87 3.36 13.50 12.40
N TYR A 88 3.00 13.75 13.67
CA TYR A 88 3.28 15.01 14.36
C TYR A 88 4.73 15.12 14.85
N PHE A 89 5.29 14.02 15.34
CA PHE A 89 6.66 13.96 15.87
C PHE A 89 7.65 13.38 14.88
N SER A 90 7.26 13.21 13.61
CA SER A 90 8.19 12.88 12.53
C SER A 90 9.36 13.86 12.59
N PRO A 91 10.60 13.42 12.88
CA PRO A 91 11.73 14.32 12.88
C PRO A 91 11.90 14.84 11.46
N ARG A 92 11.43 16.06 11.19
CA ARG A 92 11.49 16.68 9.85
C ARG A 92 12.93 16.76 9.33
N ARG A 93 13.93 16.69 10.22
CA ARG A 93 15.36 16.52 9.92
C ARG A 93 16.04 15.76 11.06
N GLY A 94 16.90 14.80 10.71
CA GLY A 94 17.91 14.21 11.60
C GLY A 94 18.98 15.23 11.98
N THR A 95 18.60 16.34 12.59
CA THR A 95 19.52 17.35 13.12
C THR A 95 19.15 17.58 14.57
N THR A 96 20.06 17.18 15.45
CA THR A 96 20.03 17.28 16.93
C THR A 96 19.40 16.15 17.73
N ILE A 97 19.79 14.90 17.45
CA ILE A 97 20.09 13.98 18.56
C ILE A 97 21.50 14.34 19.07
N LYS A 98 21.60 15.47 19.78
CA LYS A 98 22.76 15.76 20.62
C LYS A 98 22.24 15.92 22.04
N LYS A 99 22.78 15.11 22.95
CA LYS A 99 22.63 15.18 24.42
C LYS A 99 21.35 14.56 25.02
N ARG A 100 21.18 13.24 24.87
CA ARG A 100 20.54 12.44 25.93
C ARG A 100 21.32 11.19 26.35
N GLY A 101 22.45 10.88 25.70
CA GLY A 101 23.39 9.85 26.15
C GLY A 101 24.14 10.20 27.45
N SER A 102 24.28 11.49 27.79
CA SER A 102 24.94 11.90 29.03
C SER A 102 24.04 11.75 30.27
N VAL A 103 22.72 11.81 30.14
CA VAL A 103 21.79 11.66 31.26
C VAL A 103 21.61 10.19 31.63
N PHE A 104 21.55 9.29 30.64
CA PHE A 104 21.48 7.84 30.87
C PHE A 104 22.79 7.25 31.42
N GLN A 105 23.96 7.79 31.08
CA GLN A 105 25.23 7.35 31.67
C GLN A 105 25.45 7.84 33.11
N ALA A 106 24.80 8.93 33.54
CA ALA A 106 24.91 9.40 34.91
C ALA A 106 24.09 8.53 35.88
N GLN A 107 22.94 8.01 35.44
CA GLN A 107 22.08 7.19 36.31
C GLN A 107 22.59 5.75 36.48
N SER A 108 23.25 5.17 35.48
CA SER A 108 23.84 3.82 35.61
C SER A 108 25.03 3.76 36.55
N LYS A 109 25.77 4.87 36.74
CA LYS A 109 26.87 4.95 37.70
C LYS A 109 26.39 5.03 39.16
N VAL A 110 25.24 5.66 39.42
CA VAL A 110 24.69 5.78 40.78
C VAL A 110 24.13 4.44 41.27
N VAL A 111 23.57 3.62 40.39
CA VAL A 111 23.04 2.30 40.77
C VAL A 111 24.17 1.29 41.06
N PHE A 112 25.28 1.36 40.34
CA PHE A 112 26.39 0.41 40.51
C PHE A 112 27.21 0.60 41.80
N LEU A 113 27.15 1.77 42.43
CA LEU A 113 27.88 2.04 43.68
C LEU A 113 27.12 1.63 44.94
N LYS A 114 25.81 1.33 44.83
CA LYS A 114 24.94 1.07 45.99
C LYS A 114 24.73 -0.42 46.30
N THR A 115 25.31 -1.31 45.50
CA THR A 115 25.23 -2.78 45.66
C THR A 115 26.55 -3.43 46.07
N LYS A 116 27.54 -2.63 46.50
CA LYS A 116 28.76 -3.12 47.15
C LYS A 116 28.94 -2.46 48.52
N CYS A 117 28.11 -2.86 49.47
CA CYS A 117 28.36 -2.82 50.90
C CYS A 117 27.67 -4.05 51.49
#